data_AF-A0A353NMI5-F1
#
_entry.id   AF-A0A353NMI5-F1
#
_cell.length_a   1.000
_cell.length_b   1.000
_cell.length_c   1.000
_cell.angle_alpha   90.00
_cell.angle_beta   90.00
_cell.angle_gamma   90.00
#
_symmetry.space_group_name_H-M   'P 1'
#
loop_
_entity.id
_entity.type
_entity.pdbx_description
1 polymer ?
#
loop_
_entity_poly.entity_id
_entity_poly.type
_entity_poly.pdbx_seq_one_letter_code
_entity_poly.pdbx_strand_id
1 'polypeptide(L)' 'MNRNLKCPECGGEKFGKGKLSGYAALHPVGKLLSMGSGIIAHVCVNCGYIIKMQAEKPHIFKDKK' A
#
# COMPACT_ATOMS: atom_id res chain seq x y z
N MET A 1 -3.97 -14.76 -11.98
CA MET A 1 -2.88 -14.98 -11.01
C MET A 1 -3.49 -15.24 -9.64
N ASN A 2 -3.74 -16.51 -9.30
CA ASN A 2 -4.14 -16.90 -7.94
C ASN A 2 -3.01 -17.77 -7.39
N ARG A 3 -1.92 -17.15 -6.94
CA ARG A 3 -1.01 -17.82 -6.01
C ARG A 3 -1.63 -17.59 -4.64
N ASN A 4 -2.09 -18.65 -3.98
CA ASN A 4 -2.62 -18.62 -2.62
C ASN A 4 -1.72 -17.72 -1.77
N LEU A 5 -2.15 -16.48 -1.54
CA LEU A 5 -1.36 -15.49 -0.85
C LEU A 5 -1.42 -15.92 0.62
N LYS A 6 -0.38 -16.61 1.09
CA LYS A 6 -0.21 -16.91 2.51
C LYS A 6 0.66 -15.83 3.12
N CYS A 7 0.41 -15.51 4.38
CA CYS A 7 1.31 -14.67 5.15
C CYS A 7 2.68 -15.38 5.20
N PRO A 8 3.78 -14.74 4.80
CA PRO A 8 5.10 -15.36 4.82
C PRO A 8 5.58 -15.65 6.25
N GLU A 9 5.10 -14.89 7.24
CA GLU A 9 5.52 -15.03 8.63
C GLU A 9 4.76 -16.12 9.40
N CYS A 10 3.45 -16.27 9.17
CA CYS A 10 2.61 -17.17 9.98
C CYS A 10 1.77 -18.18 9.17
N GLY A 11 1.86 -18.15 7.84
CA GLY A 11 1.07 -19.02 6.95
C GLY A 11 -0.43 -18.69 6.87
N GLY A 12 -0.92 -17.69 7.60
CA GLY A 12 -2.33 -17.30 7.62
C GLY A 12 -2.83 -16.77 6.27
N GLU A 13 -4.10 -17.01 5.96
CA GLU A 13 -4.73 -16.70 4.67
C GLU A 13 -5.72 -15.53 4.73
N LYS A 14 -5.98 -14.98 5.92
CA LYS A 14 -6.88 -13.85 6.13
C LYS A 14 -6.11 -12.53 6.14
N PHE A 15 -6.53 -11.59 5.28
CA PHE A 15 -5.93 -10.26 5.17
C PHE A 15 -6.97 -9.15 5.31
N GLY A 16 -6.63 -8.16 6.13
CA GLY A 16 -7.33 -6.89 6.21
C GLY A 16 -6.68 -5.83 5.31
N LYS A 17 -7.40 -4.73 5.10
CA LYS A 17 -6.86 -3.51 4.49
C LYS A 17 -6.83 -2.39 5.53
N GLY A 18 -5.71 -1.70 5.62
CA GLY A 18 -5.54 -0.50 6.44
C GLY A 18 -5.17 0.70 5.57
N LYS A 19 -5.57 1.90 5.99
CA LYS A 19 -5.14 3.16 5.39
C LYS A 19 -4.26 3.90 6.40
N LEU A 20 -3.10 4.36 5.95
CA LEU A 20 -2.26 5.22 6.78
C LEU A 20 -2.91 6.61 6.85
N SER A 21 -3.04 7.16 8.06
CA SER A 21 -3.63 8.47 8.33
C SER A 21 -2.56 9.47 8.80
N GLY A 22 -2.93 10.75 8.96
CA GLY A 22 -2.00 11.82 9.32
C GLY A 22 -1.11 12.24 8.15
N TYR A 23 0.18 12.46 8.39
CA TYR A 23 1.16 12.92 7.39
C TYR A 23 1.66 11.83 6.41
N ALA A 24 0.84 10.80 6.15
CA ALA A 24 1.23 9.64 5.32
C ALA A 24 0.91 9.79 3.83
N ALA A 25 0.80 11.03 3.32
CA ALA A 25 0.62 11.26 1.90
C ALA A 25 1.88 10.89 1.13
N LEU A 26 1.76 9.97 0.17
CA LEU A 26 2.84 9.56 -0.72
C LEU A 26 2.92 10.54 -1.89
N HIS A 27 3.96 11.38 -1.92
CA HIS A 27 4.17 12.36 -2.97
C HIS A 27 5.14 11.86 -4.04
N PRO A 28 4.90 12.18 -5.32
CA PRO A 28 5.92 12.01 -6.36
C PRO A 28 7.10 12.94 -6.10
N VAL A 29 8.31 12.41 -6.23
CA VAL A 29 9.55 13.20 -6.08
C VAL A 29 9.55 14.33 -7.12
N GLY A 30 9.86 15.55 -6.67
CA GLY A 30 9.97 16.73 -7.55
C GLY A 30 8.65 17.35 -8.00
N LYS A 31 7.48 16.78 -7.65
CA LYS A 31 6.16 17.38 -7.98
C LYS A 31 5.61 18.18 -6.81
N LEU A 32 6.13 19.40 -6.61
CA LEU A 32 5.78 20.30 -5.50
C LEU A 32 4.28 20.65 -5.41
N LEU A 33 3.55 20.63 -6.52
CA LEU A 33 2.10 20.90 -6.56
C LEU A 33 1.21 19.64 -6.42
N SER A 34 1.79 18.49 -6.08
CA SER A 34 1.04 17.26 -5.93
C SER A 34 0.28 17.21 -4.60
N MET A 35 -1.02 16.91 -4.65
CA MET A 35 -1.83 16.57 -3.48
C MET A 35 -1.50 15.18 -2.89
N GLY A 36 -0.52 14.46 -3.47
CA GLY A 36 -0.09 13.14 -3.03
C GLY A 36 -1.11 12.02 -3.28
N SER A 37 -0.77 10.84 -2.80
CA SER A 37 -1.61 9.64 -2.80
C SER A 37 -1.71 9.08 -1.39
N GLY A 38 -2.87 8.56 -0.99
CA GLY A 38 -2.95 7.69 0.18
C GLY A 38 -2.15 6.39 -0.03
N ILE A 39 -1.83 5.71 1.07
CA ILE A 39 -1.19 4.38 1.08
C ILE A 39 -2.18 3.38 1.70
N ILE A 40 -2.46 2.29 0.97
CA ILE A 40 -3.22 1.14 1.46
C ILE A 40 -2.24 0.01 1.82
N ALA A 41 -2.29 -0.43 3.07
CA ALA A 41 -1.57 -1.59 3.57
C ALA A 41 -2.48 -2.83 3.55
N HIS A 42 -1.93 -3.96 3.11
CA HIS A 42 -2.54 -5.28 3.27
C HIS A 42 -1.90 -5.99 4.46
N VAL A 43 -2.70 -6.27 5.49
CA VAL A 43 -2.21 -6.72 6.79
C VAL A 43 -2.73 -8.13 7.06
N CYS A 44 -1.86 -9.04 7.50
CA CYS A 44 -2.28 -10.33 8.02
C CYS A 44 -3.06 -10.14 9.32
N VAL A 45 -4.32 -10.58 9.34
CA VAL A 45 -5.17 -10.45 10.53
C VAL A 45 -4.65 -11.31 11.68
N ASN A 46 -3.93 -12.40 11.37
CA ASN A 46 -3.49 -13.35 12.38
C ASN A 46 -2.26 -12.85 13.17
N CYS A 47 -1.29 -12.21 12.51
CA CYS A 47 -0.02 -11.83 13.15
C CYS A 47 0.39 -10.37 12.95
N GLY A 48 -0.38 -9.57 12.22
CA GLY A 48 -0.09 -8.15 11.99
C GLY A 48 0.95 -7.87 10.90
N TYR A 49 1.54 -8.88 10.25
CA TYR A 49 2.51 -8.67 9.18
C TYR A 49 1.91 -7.90 7.99
N ILE A 50 2.59 -6.84 7.55
CA ILE A 50 2.19 -6.06 6.37
C ILE A 50 2.79 -6.73 5.13
N ILE A 51 1.93 -7.38 4.33
CA ILE A 51 2.37 -8.11 3.13
C ILE A 51 2.82 -7.16 2.03
N LYS A 52 2.09 -6.06 1.89
CA LYS A 52 2.38 -5.04 0.88
C LYS A 52 1.69 -3.73 1.21
N MET A 53 2.24 -2.66 0.64
CA MET A 53 1.63 -1.35 0.60
C MET A 53 1.49 -0.91 -0.86
N GLN A 54 0.42 -0.17 -1.17
CA GLN A 54 0.14 0.31 -2.51
C GLN A 54 -0.37 1.76 -2.46
N ALA A 55 0.02 2.57 -3.44
CA ALA A 55 -0.54 3.90 -3.63
C ALA A 55 -2.01 3.80 -4.08
N GLU A 56 -2.91 4.57 -3.47
CA GLU A 56 -4.31 4.70 -3.94
C GLU A 56 -4.40 5.34 -5.34
N LYS A 57 -3.50 6.27 -5.66
CA LYS A 57 -3.47 7.03 -6.91
C LYS A 57 -2.13 6.82 -7.63
N PRO A 58 -1.82 5.61 -8.12
CA PRO A 58 -0.51 5.32 -8.72
C PRO A 58 -0.22 6.13 -9.99
N HIS A 59 -1.26 6.64 -10.68
CA HIS A 59 -1.11 7.41 -11.92
C HIS A 59 -0.38 8.75 -11.74
N ILE A 60 -0.36 9.33 -10.52
CA ILE A 60 0.34 10.62 -10.28
C ILE A 60 1.86 10.49 -10.36
N PHE A 61 2.38 9.27 -10.26
CA PHE A 61 3.79 8.92 -10.37
C PHE A 61 4.23 8.66 -11.82
N LYS A 62 3.29 8.63 -12.78
CA LYS A 62 3.67 8.57 -14.20
C LYS A 62 4.35 9.89 -14.58
N ASP A 63 5.49 9.78 -15.26
CA ASP A 63 6.10 10.92 -15.93
C ASP A 63 5.32 11.24 -17.20
N LYS A 64 5.05 12.54 -17.40
CA LYS A 64 4.56 13.05 -18.68
C LYS A 64 5.79 13.31 -19.54
N LYS A 65 6.39 12.26 -20.09
CA LYS A 65 7.22 12.42 -21.29
C LYS A 65 6.32 12.65 -22.48
#